data_AF-A0A0D2H7B8-F1
#
_entry.id   AF-A0A0D2H7B8-F1
#
_cell.length_a   1.000
_cell.length_b   1.000
_cell.length_c   1.000
_cell.angle_alpha   90.00
_cell.angle_beta   90.00
_cell.angle_gamma   90.00
#
_symmetry.space_group_name_H-M   'P 1'
#
loop_
_entity.id
_entity.type
_entity.pdbx_description
1 polymer ?
#
loop_
_entity_poly.entity_id
_entity_poly.type
_entity_poly.pdbx_seq_one_letter_code
_entity_poly.pdbx_strand_id
1 'polypeptide(L)'
;MSNSNNLRPIVRYVTGYNEDDGTSVFQTTVDNNPPAREFPDGMKIFDCYLTQGFPVDVAAAKDIRAYEDLIQDPPGIVIPRRVRS
;
A
#
# COMPACT_ATOMS: atom_id res chain seq x y z
N MET A 1 -5.13 21.46 -3.83
CA MET A 1 -6.44 21.19 -4.47
C MET A 1 -7.08 20.01 -3.75
N SER A 2 -8.25 20.21 -3.15
CA SER A 2 -8.96 19.20 -2.35
C SER A 2 -9.95 18.46 -3.25
N ASN A 3 -9.66 17.22 -3.62
CA ASN A 3 -10.63 16.37 -4.33
C ASN A 3 -11.77 16.01 -3.37
N SER A 4 -12.94 16.60 -3.63
CA SER A 4 -14.14 16.65 -2.80
C SER A 4 -14.97 15.37 -2.86
N ASN A 5 -14.40 14.24 -2.46
CA ASN A 5 -15.20 13.12 -2.00
C ASN A 5 -15.19 13.23 -0.47
N ASN A 6 -16.36 13.35 0.17
CA ASN A 6 -16.53 13.57 1.62
C ASN A 6 -16.13 12.32 2.46
N LEU A 7 -15.07 11.64 2.03
CA LEU A 7 -14.50 10.44 2.62
C LEU A 7 -13.38 10.87 3.55
N ARG A 8 -13.24 10.13 4.65
CA ARG A 8 -12.14 10.33 5.60
C ARG A 8 -10.80 10.01 4.91
N PRO A 9 -9.71 10.72 5.26
CA PRO A 9 -8.38 10.35 4.81
C PRO A 9 -8.05 8.89 5.14
N ILE A 10 -7.37 8.20 4.22
CA ILE A 10 -6.86 6.84 4.45
C ILE A 10 -5.53 6.95 5.20
N VAL A 11 -5.41 6.18 6.28
CA VAL A 11 -4.19 6.04 7.07
C VAL A 11 -3.92 4.55 7.28
N ARG A 12 -2.65 4.16 7.16
CA ARG A 12 -2.14 2.80 7.29
C ARG A 12 -1.24 2.70 8.51
N TYR A 13 -1.34 1.59 9.22
CA TYR A 13 -0.38 1.18 10.24
C TYR A 13 0.01 -0.27 9.94
N VAL A 14 1.31 -0.56 9.90
CA VAL A 14 1.82 -1.92 9.68
C VAL A 14 2.59 -2.35 10.91
N THR A 15 2.37 -3.59 11.32
CA THR A 15 3.10 -4.24 12.42
C THR A 15 4.24 -5.08 11.88
N GLY A 16 5.28 -5.26 12.67
CA GLY A 16 6.33 -6.23 12.44
C GLY A 16 6.98 -6.62 13.75
N TYR A 17 8.23 -7.05 13.68
CA TYR A 17 8.98 -7.51 14.84
C TYR A 17 10.26 -6.70 14.99
N ASN A 18 10.60 -6.36 16.23
CA ASN A 18 11.94 -5.86 16.55
C ASN A 18 12.95 -7.01 16.36
N GLU A 19 14.02 -6.76 15.62
CA GLU A 19 15.02 -7.78 15.28
C GLU A 19 15.81 -8.27 16.51
N ASP A 20 15.95 -7.42 17.54
CA ASP A 20 16.75 -7.73 18.72
C ASP A 20 16.06 -8.71 19.68
N ASP A 21 14.74 -8.56 19.87
CA ASP A 21 13.98 -9.27 20.91
C ASP A 21 12.73 -10.00 20.40
N GLY A 22 12.40 -9.88 19.11
CA GLY A 22 11.25 -10.52 18.48
C GLY A 22 9.89 -9.96 18.93
N THR A 23 9.87 -8.83 19.64
CA THR A 23 8.62 -8.22 20.11
C THR A 23 7.84 -7.59 18.97
N SER A 24 6.50 -7.63 19.07
CA SER A 24 5.63 -6.99 18.09
C SER A 24 5.70 -5.47 18.22
N VAL A 25 5.98 -4.79 17.11
CA VAL A 25 6.10 -3.33 17.04
C VAL A 25 5.38 -2.77 15.82
N PHE A 26 5.11 -1.46 15.81
CA PHE A 26 4.69 -0.77 14.60
C PHE A 26 5.91 -0.43 13.73
N GLN A 27 5.82 -0.73 12.44
CA GLN A 27 6.84 -0.35 11.46
C GLN A 27 6.79 1.16 11.24
N THR A 28 7.94 1.82 11.40
CA THR A 28 8.09 3.28 11.22
C THR A 28 8.82 3.66 9.94
N THR A 29 9.30 2.67 9.17
CA THR A 29 10.06 2.90 7.93
C THR A 29 9.20 3.36 6.77
N VAL A 30 7.90 3.09 6.81
CA VAL A 30 6.94 3.42 5.75
C VAL A 30 5.90 4.42 6.25
N ASP A 31 5.67 5.50 5.48
CA ASP A 31 4.74 6.58 5.83
C ASP A 31 3.31 6.05 6.05
N ASN A 32 2.68 6.46 7.15
CA ASN A 32 1.30 6.08 7.47
C ASN A 32 0.28 6.60 6.44
N ASN A 33 0.64 7.57 5.59
CA ASN A 33 -0.15 8.00 4.46
C ASN A 33 0.29 7.21 3.21
N PRO A 34 -0.48 6.20 2.76
CA PRO A 34 -0.10 5.42 1.59
C PRO A 34 -0.16 6.27 0.31
N PRO A 35 0.68 5.96 -0.70
CA PRO A 35 0.60 6.61 -2.00
C PRO A 35 -0.76 6.35 -2.63
N ALA A 36 -1.29 7.38 -3.30
CA ALA A 36 -2.57 7.35 -3.96
C ALA A 36 -2.41 7.60 -5.46
N ARG A 37 -3.04 6.77 -6.28
CA ARG A 37 -3.13 6.93 -7.73
C ARG A 37 -4.53 7.36 -8.09
N GLU A 38 -4.64 8.51 -8.75
CA GLU A 38 -5.91 9.02 -9.27
C GLU A 38 -6.13 8.57 -10.71
N PHE A 39 -7.35 8.15 -11.02
CA PHE A 39 -7.78 7.68 -12.33
C PHE A 39 -8.89 8.59 -12.87
N PRO A 40 -9.23 8.48 -14.18
CA PRO A 40 -10.40 9.15 -14.73
C PRO A 40 -11.66 8.86 -13.90
N ASP A 41 -12.64 9.77 -13.95
CA ASP A 41 -13.91 9.70 -13.23
C ASP A 41 -13.78 9.82 -11.69
N GLY A 42 -12.62 10.27 -11.18
CA GLY A 42 -12.40 10.58 -9.76
C GLY A 42 -12.13 9.36 -8.87
N MET A 43 -11.89 8.20 -9.48
CA MET A 43 -11.48 7.01 -8.75
C MET A 43 -10.06 7.17 -8.21
N LYS A 44 -9.85 6.74 -6.97
CA LYS A 44 -8.54 6.72 -6.32
C LYS A 44 -8.22 5.32 -5.82
N ILE A 45 -7.00 4.85 -6.09
CA ILE A 45 -6.45 3.62 -5.51
C ILE A 45 -5.37 4.02 -4.51
N PHE A 46 -5.44 3.47 -3.30
CA PHE A 46 -4.44 3.66 -2.25
C PHE A 46 -3.65 2.36 -2.11
N ASP A 47 -2.35 2.40 -2.38
CA ASP A 47 -1.48 1.24 -2.32
C ASP A 47 -1.04 1.03 -0.87
N CYS A 48 -1.93 0.40 -0.07
CA CYS A 48 -1.73 0.21 1.37
C CYS A 48 -0.73 -0.92 1.68
N TYR A 49 -0.76 -2.03 0.95
CA TYR A 49 0.19 -3.11 1.18
C TYR A 49 0.32 -3.96 -0.08
N LEU A 50 1.55 -4.19 -0.52
CA LEU A 50 1.88 -4.95 -1.72
C LEU A 50 3.01 -5.90 -1.35
N THR A 51 2.85 -7.17 -1.71
CA THR A 51 3.88 -8.19 -1.51
C THR A 51 4.04 -9.00 -2.78
N GLN A 52 5.17 -9.69 -2.90
CA GLN A 52 5.46 -10.53 -4.04
C GLN A 52 6.09 -11.85 -3.57
N GLY A 53 5.75 -12.93 -4.28
CA GLY A 53 6.23 -14.28 -3.97
C GLY A 53 5.29 -15.08 -3.07
N PHE A 54 5.50 -16.40 -3.05
CA PHE A 54 4.77 -17.31 -2.18
C PHE A 54 5.71 -18.43 -1.69
N PRO A 55 5.81 -18.66 -0.36
CA PRO A 55 5.25 -17.82 0.70
C PRO A 55 5.91 -16.43 0.74
N VAL A 56 5.21 -15.44 1.30
CA VAL A 56 5.78 -14.10 1.52
C VAL A 56 6.83 -14.19 2.62
N ASP A 57 8.00 -13.60 2.39
CA ASP A 57 9.06 -13.49 3.39
C ASP A 57 8.87 -12.22 4.21
N VAL A 58 8.41 -12.38 5.45
CA VAL A 58 8.17 -11.29 6.41
C VAL A 58 9.37 -11.08 7.35
N ALA A 59 10.42 -11.90 7.23
CA ALA A 59 11.59 -11.78 8.09
C ALA A 59 12.41 -10.54 7.71
N ALA A 60 12.97 -9.86 8.72
CA ALA A 60 13.77 -8.65 8.53
C ALA A 60 13.09 -7.59 7.64
N ALA A 61 11.76 -7.51 7.73
CA ALA A 61 10.90 -6.60 6.96
C ALA A 61 11.12 -6.68 5.43
N LYS A 62 11.42 -7.87 4.89
CA LYS A 62 11.62 -8.05 3.45
C LYS A 62 10.37 -7.76 2.62
N ASP A 63 9.20 -8.07 3.16
CA ASP A 63 7.90 -7.69 2.59
C ASP A 63 7.70 -6.18 2.53
N ILE A 64 8.23 -5.42 3.50
CA ILE A 64 8.22 -3.95 3.47
C ILE A 64 9.12 -3.41 2.36
N ARG A 65 10.30 -3.99 2.15
CA ARG A 65 11.18 -3.60 1.03
C ARG A 65 10.54 -3.90 -0.32
N ALA A 66 9.92 -5.08 -0.45
CA ALA A 66 9.15 -5.42 -1.65
C ALA A 66 7.99 -4.44 -1.87
N TYR A 67 7.29 -4.02 -0.81
CA TYR A 67 6.28 -2.98 -0.89
C TYR A 67 6.86 -1.65 -1.40
N GLU A 68 7.98 -1.19 -0.84
CA GLU A 68 8.66 0.04 -1.25
C GLU A 68 9.02 0.01 -2.75
N ASP A 69 9.55 -1.11 -3.25
CA ASP A 69 9.84 -1.30 -4.67
C ASP A 69 8.57 -1.25 -5.52
N LEU A 70 7.52 -1.95 -5.08
CA LEU A 70 6.23 -2.05 -5.78
C LEU A 70 5.43 -0.74 -5.78
N ILE A 71 5.69 0.21 -4.89
CA ILE A 71 5.04 1.54 -4.99
C ILE A 71 5.80 2.48 -5.92
N GLN A 72 7.10 2.24 -6.18
CA GLN A 72 7.88 3.00 -7.17
C GLN A 72 7.58 2.53 -8.60
N ASP A 73 7.44 1.22 -8.80
CA ASP A 73 7.03 0.62 -10.08
C ASP A 73 5.81 -0.30 -9.88
N PRO A 74 4.61 0.30 -9.72
CA PRO A 74 3.43 -0.46 -9.38
C PRO A 74 2.98 -1.38 -10.50
N PRO A 75 2.62 -2.64 -10.18
CA PRO A 75 2.10 -3.55 -11.18
C PRO A 75 0.86 -2.94 -11.83
N GLY A 76 0.73 -3.16 -13.14
CA GLY A 76 -0.39 -2.64 -13.91
C GLY A 76 -1.72 -3.12 -13.33
N ILE A 77 -2.50 -2.21 -12.73
CA ILE A 77 -3.88 -2.49 -12.32
C ILE A 77 -4.77 -2.22 -13.53
N VAL A 78 -5.32 -3.28 -14.12
CA VAL A 78 -6.33 -3.16 -15.17
C VAL A 78 -7.68 -2.83 -14.52
N ILE A 79 -8.21 -1.65 -14.81
CA ILE A 79 -9.55 -1.25 -14.37
C ILE A 79 -10.55 -1.66 -15.45
N PRO A 80 -11.41 -2.67 -15.22
CA PRO A 80 -12.40 -3.08 -16.20
C PRO A 80 -13.44 -1.96 -16.39
N ARG A 81 -13.50 -1.38 -17.59
CA ARG A 81 -14.53 -0.39 -17.94
C ARG A 81 -15.84 -1.14 -18.23
N ARG A 82 -16.84 -1.02 -17.36
CA ARG A 82 -18.18 -1.54 -17.65
C ARG A 82 -18.83 -0.66 -18.71
N VAL A 83 -18.83 -1.10 -19.97
CA VAL A 83 -19.65 -0.49 -21.02
C VAL A 83 -21.10 -0.84 -20.71
N ARG A 84 -21.96 0.15 -20.44
CA ARG A 84 -23.41 -0.07 -20.47
C ARG A 84 -23.83 -0.09 -21.94
N SER A 85 -24.27 -1.25 -22.41
CA SER A 85 -24.98 -1.43 -23.68
C SER A 85 -26.37 -0.82 -23.62
#